data_AF-A0A239HK03-F1
#
_entry.id   AF-A0A239HK03-F1
#
_cell.length_a   1.000
_cell.length_b   1.000
_cell.length_c   1.000
_cell.angle_alpha   90.00
_cell.angle_beta   90.00
_cell.angle_gamma   90.00
#
_symmetry.space_group_name_H-M   'P 1'
#
loop_
_entity.id
_entity.type
_entity.pdbx_description
1 polymer ?
#
loop_
_entity_poly.entity_id
_entity_poly.type
_entity_poly.pdbx_seq_one_letter_code
_entity_poly.pdbx_strand_id
1 'polypeptide(L)'
;MLQNLQYANLALSGLNLAVSVAGFAIVCKKLNGISEQLQQQSEKLDVLIEMASDAKAREELRDNARFRAALKTVRQFAEQGDIQGLKSQVGNLHEQYEITKLTLSRATTEVTREGFVESLDVLQSLQQRMMYVGFLQAYVQQRTAGEKYAIDTLRELQEDWLQISTVVVEAIAANQEWVEQLTQDAGDNVVSFLEFRKQAAPAIDYQLGLLEYAASHPEAAELLNEEVSEIRFLAA
;
A
#
# COMPACT_ATOMS: atom_id res chain seq x y z
N MET A 1 3.99 -9.46 -24.93
CA MET A 1 3.51 -8.18 -24.36
C MET A 1 2.10 -8.26 -23.78
N LEU A 2 1.14 -8.95 -24.40
CA LEU A 2 -0.23 -9.11 -23.86
C LEU A 2 -0.34 -9.96 -22.58
N GLN A 3 0.58 -10.92 -22.35
CA GLN A 3 0.55 -11.76 -21.13
C GLN A 3 1.00 -11.02 -19.87
N ASN A 4 1.96 -10.09 -19.97
CA ASN A 4 2.35 -9.25 -18.83
C ASN A 4 1.21 -8.30 -18.41
N LEU A 5 0.37 -7.86 -19.36
CA LEU A 5 -0.86 -7.10 -19.11
C LEU A 5 -1.98 -7.96 -18.49
N GLN A 6 -2.01 -9.27 -18.73
CA GLN A 6 -2.98 -10.19 -18.13
C GLN A 6 -2.65 -10.57 -16.69
N TYR A 7 -1.36 -10.73 -16.35
CA TYR A 7 -0.91 -10.90 -14.96
C TYR A 7 -0.97 -9.60 -14.17
N ALA A 8 -0.64 -8.49 -14.83
CA ALA A 8 -0.97 -7.15 -14.35
C ALA A 8 -2.47 -7.09 -14.06
N ASN A 9 -3.38 -7.48 -14.97
CA ASN A 9 -4.82 -7.50 -14.72
C ASN A 9 -5.30 -8.41 -13.59
N LEU A 10 -4.60 -9.45 -13.16
CA LEU A 10 -5.05 -10.30 -12.04
C LEU A 10 -4.64 -9.72 -10.67
N ALA A 11 -3.48 -9.05 -10.61
CA ALA A 11 -3.07 -8.23 -9.47
C ALA A 11 -3.76 -6.84 -9.46
N LEU A 12 -4.06 -6.30 -10.66
CA LEU A 12 -4.73 -5.04 -10.95
C LEU A 12 -6.26 -5.16 -11.12
N SER A 13 -6.83 -6.36 -11.09
CA SER A 13 -8.29 -6.57 -11.18
C SER A 13 -9.04 -5.93 -10.01
N GLY A 14 -8.32 -5.53 -8.96
CA GLY A 14 -8.84 -4.71 -7.86
C GLY A 14 -8.41 -3.23 -7.88
N LEU A 15 -7.51 -2.83 -8.77
CA LEU A 15 -6.90 -1.50 -8.83
C LEU A 15 -7.61 -0.55 -9.80
N ASN A 16 -8.54 -1.03 -10.59
CA ASN A 16 -9.08 -0.24 -11.68
C ASN A 16 -10.06 0.86 -11.26
N LEU A 17 -10.22 1.10 -9.95
CA LEU A 17 -11.20 2.03 -9.39
C LEU A 17 -10.74 2.61 -8.03
N ALA A 18 -9.48 3.02 -7.88
CA ALA A 18 -9.04 3.63 -6.60
C ALA A 18 -9.72 4.99 -6.30
N VAL A 19 -10.46 5.53 -7.28
CA VAL A 19 -11.17 6.82 -7.22
C VAL A 19 -12.71 6.64 -7.22
N SER A 20 -13.18 5.43 -7.46
CA SER A 20 -14.61 5.11 -7.53
C SER A 20 -15.05 4.22 -6.38
N VAL A 21 -16.37 4.15 -6.16
CA VAL A 21 -16.98 3.44 -5.03
C VAL A 21 -16.66 1.95 -5.02
N ALA A 22 -16.61 1.30 -6.20
CA ALA A 22 -16.36 -0.14 -6.27
C ALA A 22 -14.89 -0.52 -6.03
N GLY A 23 -13.92 0.25 -6.52
CA GLY A 23 -12.52 -0.03 -6.21
C GLY A 23 -12.15 0.39 -4.79
N PHE A 24 -12.78 1.43 -4.26
CA PHE A 24 -12.72 1.73 -2.83
C PHE A 24 -13.16 0.53 -1.95
N ALA A 25 -14.27 -0.15 -2.29
CA ALA A 25 -14.71 -1.33 -1.56
C ALA A 25 -13.68 -2.48 -1.63
N ILE A 26 -13.02 -2.65 -2.78
CA ILE A 26 -11.95 -3.63 -2.97
C ILE A 26 -10.72 -3.27 -2.12
N VAL A 27 -10.31 -2.00 -2.11
CA VAL A 27 -9.21 -1.49 -1.27
C VAL A 27 -9.49 -1.77 0.20
N CYS A 28 -10.69 -1.45 0.70
CA CYS A 28 -11.07 -1.77 2.08
C CYS A 28 -11.02 -3.28 2.38
N LYS A 29 -11.50 -4.13 1.45
CA LYS A 29 -11.45 -5.59 1.60
C LYS A 29 -10.00 -6.10 1.66
N LYS A 30 -9.13 -5.58 0.81
CA LYS A 30 -7.69 -5.93 0.80
C LYS A 30 -7.01 -5.49 2.09
N LEU A 31 -7.26 -4.27 2.54
CA LEU A 31 -6.69 -3.74 3.79
C LEU A 31 -7.14 -4.53 5.02
N ASN A 32 -8.39 -5.00 5.06
CA ASN A 32 -8.85 -5.91 6.12
C ASN A 32 -8.08 -7.24 6.10
N GLY A 33 -7.92 -7.87 4.93
CA GLY A 33 -7.16 -9.11 4.80
C GLY A 33 -5.69 -8.95 5.20
N ILE A 34 -5.05 -7.84 4.80
CA ILE A 34 -3.67 -7.53 5.20
C ILE A 34 -3.58 -7.31 6.71
N SER A 35 -4.56 -6.63 7.30
CA SER A 35 -4.63 -6.41 8.75
C SER A 35 -4.78 -7.72 9.53
N GLU A 36 -5.49 -8.71 8.98
CA GLU A 36 -5.58 -10.06 9.55
C GLU A 36 -4.26 -10.82 9.43
N GLN A 37 -3.61 -10.77 8.26
CA GLN A 37 -2.30 -11.38 8.04
C GLN A 37 -1.24 -10.80 8.98
N LEU A 38 -1.14 -9.47 9.08
CA LEU A 38 -0.21 -8.80 10.00
C LEU A 38 -0.49 -9.16 11.46
N GLN A 39 -1.76 -9.34 11.84
CA GLN A 39 -2.11 -9.78 13.20
C GLN A 39 -1.67 -11.22 13.46
N GLN A 40 -1.85 -12.12 12.50
CA GLN A 40 -1.37 -13.51 12.60
C GLN A 40 0.17 -13.59 12.63
N GLN A 41 0.85 -12.65 11.98
CA GLN A 41 2.30 -12.59 11.89
C GLN A 41 2.96 -11.65 12.93
N SER A 42 2.19 -11.10 13.87
CA SER A 42 2.69 -10.19 14.92
C SER A 42 3.78 -10.84 15.80
N GLU A 43 3.71 -12.16 16.02
CA GLU A 43 4.78 -12.90 16.73
C GLU A 43 6.14 -12.84 16.01
N LYS A 44 6.17 -12.70 14.68
CA LYS A 44 7.42 -12.51 13.90
C LYS A 44 7.93 -11.06 13.96
N LEU A 45 7.03 -10.08 14.12
CA LEU A 45 7.37 -8.67 14.42
C LEU A 45 8.02 -8.51 15.81
N ASP A 46 7.74 -9.44 16.72
CA ASP A 46 8.28 -9.45 18.07
C ASP A 46 9.77 -9.75 18.17
N VAL A 47 10.31 -10.58 17.27
CA VAL A 47 11.76 -10.89 17.21
C VAL A 47 12.62 -9.66 16.90
N LEU A 48 12.03 -8.59 16.34
CA LEU A 48 12.76 -7.35 16.05
C LEU A 48 12.88 -6.39 17.25
N ILE A 49 12.12 -6.59 18.33
CA ILE A 49 12.10 -5.69 19.50
C ILE A 49 11.90 -6.53 20.77
N GLU A 50 12.98 -6.85 21.49
CA GLU A 50 12.87 -7.59 22.75
C GLU A 50 13.05 -6.74 24.02
N MET A 51 12.30 -7.17 25.04
CA MET A 51 12.13 -6.66 26.42
C MET A 51 11.14 -5.49 26.65
N ALA A 52 9.89 -5.65 26.18
CA ALA A 52 8.68 -4.95 26.65
C ALA A 52 7.37 -5.69 26.24
N SER A 53 7.39 -7.02 26.18
CA SER A 53 6.44 -7.84 25.38
C SER A 53 4.95 -7.56 25.63
N ASP A 54 4.48 -7.46 26.89
CA ASP A 54 3.06 -7.18 27.15
C ASP A 54 2.60 -5.78 26.74
N ALA A 55 3.46 -4.76 26.93
CA ALA A 55 3.15 -3.39 26.56
C ALA A 55 3.21 -3.21 25.04
N LYS A 56 4.18 -3.86 24.40
CA LYS A 56 4.36 -3.88 22.96
C LYS A 56 3.21 -4.61 22.25
N ALA A 57 2.86 -5.81 22.70
CA ALA A 57 1.75 -6.58 22.16
C ALA A 57 0.41 -5.82 22.30
N ARG A 58 0.21 -5.10 23.42
CA ARG A 58 -0.96 -4.23 23.59
C ARG A 58 -0.97 -3.05 22.63
N GLU A 59 0.19 -2.41 22.37
CA GLU A 59 0.26 -1.32 21.40
C GLU A 59 0.02 -1.84 19.98
N GLU A 60 0.59 -2.99 19.59
CA GLU A 60 0.34 -3.61 18.28
C GLU A 60 -1.14 -3.97 18.08
N LEU A 61 -1.79 -4.56 19.09
CA LEU A 61 -3.23 -4.82 19.07
C LEU A 61 -4.04 -3.52 18.97
N ARG A 62 -3.62 -2.46 19.67
CA ARG A 62 -4.27 -1.16 19.62
C ARG A 62 -4.15 -0.52 18.24
N ASP A 63 -2.98 -0.59 17.63
CA ASP A 63 -2.71 -0.06 16.30
C ASP A 63 -3.50 -0.82 15.22
N ASN A 64 -3.58 -2.15 15.32
CA ASN A 64 -4.40 -2.96 14.43
C ASN A 64 -5.89 -2.64 14.60
N ALA A 65 -6.37 -2.51 15.85
CA ALA A 65 -7.76 -2.15 16.12
C ALA A 65 -8.10 -0.74 15.61
N ARG A 66 -7.20 0.24 15.80
CA ARG A 66 -7.33 1.60 15.27
C ARG A 66 -7.40 1.60 13.75
N PHE A 67 -6.52 0.84 13.10
CA PHE A 67 -6.51 0.70 11.66
C PHE A 67 -7.83 0.13 11.14
N ARG A 68 -8.29 -1.00 11.69
CA ARG A 68 -9.57 -1.61 11.30
C ARG A 68 -10.77 -0.68 11.57
N ALA A 69 -10.74 0.06 12.68
CA ALA A 69 -11.76 1.05 12.98
C ALA A 69 -11.78 2.19 11.94
N ALA A 70 -10.60 2.71 11.55
CA ALA A 70 -10.47 3.72 10.52
C ALA A 70 -11.01 3.21 9.17
N LEU A 71 -10.62 2.01 8.73
CA LEU A 71 -11.12 1.40 7.49
C LEU A 71 -12.63 1.25 7.49
N LYS A 72 -13.19 0.71 8.57
CA LYS A 72 -14.64 0.49 8.70
C LYS A 72 -15.39 1.82 8.67
N THR A 73 -14.86 2.83 9.34
CA THR A 73 -15.49 4.16 9.46
C THR A 73 -15.43 4.90 8.13
N VAL A 74 -14.28 4.93 7.46
CA VAL A 74 -14.12 5.50 6.12
C VAL A 74 -15.04 4.79 5.13
N ARG A 75 -15.14 3.46 5.21
CA ARG A 75 -16.07 2.69 4.37
C ARG A 75 -17.52 3.08 4.58
N GLN A 76 -17.96 3.14 5.83
CA GLN A 76 -19.32 3.52 6.16
C GLN A 76 -19.64 4.94 5.66
N PHE A 77 -18.74 5.91 5.86
CA PHE A 77 -18.95 7.28 5.39
C PHE A 77 -18.99 7.36 3.86
N ALA A 78 -18.13 6.61 3.16
CA ALA A 78 -18.17 6.54 1.71
C ALA A 78 -19.48 5.94 1.19
N GLU A 79 -19.95 4.83 1.77
CA GLU A 79 -21.21 4.17 1.39
C GLU A 79 -22.44 5.07 1.68
N GLN A 80 -22.35 5.96 2.68
CA GLN A 80 -23.41 6.90 3.04
C GLN A 80 -23.31 8.25 2.30
N GLY A 81 -22.25 8.47 1.51
CA GLY A 81 -21.97 9.78 0.91
C GLY A 81 -21.68 10.89 1.94
N ASP A 82 -21.27 10.53 3.16
CA ASP A 82 -20.98 11.47 4.24
C ASP A 82 -19.60 12.12 4.06
N ILE A 83 -19.58 13.21 3.30
CA ILE A 83 -18.36 13.97 3.00
C ILE A 83 -17.72 14.56 4.27
N GLN A 84 -18.52 14.99 5.26
CA GLN A 84 -17.96 15.53 6.51
C GLN A 84 -17.34 14.41 7.35
N GLY A 85 -18.00 13.25 7.41
CA GLY A 85 -17.45 12.03 7.97
C GLY A 85 -16.11 11.65 7.33
N LEU A 86 -16.04 11.60 6.00
CA LEU A 86 -14.79 11.34 5.27
C LEU A 86 -13.70 12.36 5.60
N LYS A 87 -14.04 13.65 5.61
CA LYS A 87 -13.10 14.73 5.94
C LYS A 87 -12.52 14.57 7.35
N SER A 88 -13.31 14.10 8.31
CA SER A 88 -12.85 13.83 9.68
C SER A 88 -11.79 12.73 9.77
N GLN A 89 -11.71 11.84 8.76
CA GLN A 89 -10.80 10.71 8.75
C GLN A 89 -9.46 10.98 8.06
N VAL A 90 -9.28 12.14 7.42
CA VAL A 90 -8.04 12.49 6.71
C VAL A 90 -6.81 12.37 7.62
N GLY A 91 -6.87 12.94 8.82
CA GLY A 91 -5.77 12.87 9.79
C GLY A 91 -5.48 11.44 10.25
N ASN A 92 -6.52 10.66 10.55
CA ASN A 92 -6.37 9.26 10.96
C ASN A 92 -5.72 8.42 9.86
N LEU A 93 -6.14 8.58 8.60
CA LEU A 93 -5.55 7.83 7.49
C LEU A 93 -4.09 8.22 7.24
N HIS A 94 -3.76 9.51 7.38
CA HIS A 94 -2.37 9.97 7.27
C HIS A 94 -1.48 9.41 8.38
N GLU A 95 -1.95 9.37 9.63
CA GLU A 95 -1.23 8.70 10.71
C GLU A 95 -0.98 7.22 10.41
N GLN A 96 -1.98 6.50 9.88
CA GLN A 96 -1.83 5.09 9.53
C GLN A 96 -0.85 4.86 8.37
N TYR A 97 -0.80 5.79 7.41
CA TYR A 97 0.18 5.79 6.34
C TYR A 97 1.59 5.99 6.88
N GLU A 98 1.80 7.05 7.66
CA GLU A 98 3.11 7.40 8.24
C GLU A 98 3.66 6.29 9.13
N ILE A 99 2.84 5.70 10.00
CA ILE A 99 3.27 4.56 10.84
C ILE A 99 3.70 3.39 9.95
N THR A 100 2.90 3.04 8.93
CA THR A 100 3.23 1.92 8.02
C THR A 100 4.54 2.19 7.26
N LYS A 101 4.70 3.41 6.73
CA LYS A 101 5.90 3.86 6.03
C LYS A 101 7.13 3.77 6.92
N LEU A 102 7.08 4.35 8.12
CA LEU A 102 8.22 4.39 9.04
C LEU A 102 8.61 3.00 9.53
N THR A 103 7.63 2.13 9.82
CA THR A 103 7.90 0.73 10.16
C THR A 103 8.58 -0.01 9.01
N LEU A 104 8.07 0.15 7.78
CA LEU A 104 8.67 -0.48 6.60
C LEU A 104 10.08 0.05 6.35
N SER A 105 10.28 1.38 6.32
CA SER A 105 11.57 2.03 6.13
C SER A 105 12.60 1.53 7.13
N ARG A 106 12.26 1.52 8.42
CA ARG A 106 13.14 1.02 9.49
C ARG A 106 13.53 -0.43 9.26
N ALA A 107 12.56 -1.30 8.99
CA ALA A 107 12.83 -2.72 8.78
C ALA A 107 13.68 -2.97 7.51
N THR A 108 13.55 -2.12 6.49
CA THR A 108 14.35 -2.18 5.27
C THR A 108 15.75 -1.57 5.39
N THR A 109 16.08 -0.87 6.47
CA THR A 109 17.46 -0.43 6.73
C THR A 109 18.34 -1.53 7.34
N GLU A 110 17.72 -2.62 7.82
CA GLU A 110 18.40 -3.75 8.48
C GLU A 110 18.38 -5.02 7.59
N VAL A 111 18.50 -4.89 6.27
CA VAL A 111 18.32 -6.00 5.31
C VAL A 111 19.29 -7.17 5.52
N THR A 112 20.45 -6.91 6.10
CA THR A 112 21.50 -7.92 6.31
C THR A 112 21.50 -8.49 7.74
N ARG A 113 20.49 -8.15 8.55
CA ARG A 113 20.32 -8.65 9.92
C ARG A 113 19.77 -10.07 9.92
N GLU A 114 20.20 -10.86 10.91
CA GLU A 114 19.60 -12.15 11.24
C GLU A 114 18.09 -12.00 11.53
N GLY A 115 17.23 -12.72 10.80
CA GLY A 115 15.78 -12.55 10.87
C GLY A 115 15.17 -11.80 9.68
N PHE A 116 15.97 -11.19 8.79
CA PHE A 116 15.41 -10.44 7.66
C PHE A 116 14.62 -11.34 6.71
N VAL A 117 15.17 -12.49 6.32
CA VAL A 117 14.50 -13.43 5.41
C VAL A 117 13.20 -13.95 6.01
N GLU A 118 13.20 -14.22 7.31
CA GLU A 118 12.05 -14.68 8.08
C GLU A 118 10.93 -13.63 8.16
N SER A 119 11.29 -12.35 7.99
CA SER A 119 10.39 -11.20 8.03
C SER A 119 9.81 -10.79 6.67
N LEU A 120 10.26 -11.39 5.56
CA LEU A 120 9.88 -10.96 4.20
C LEU A 120 8.36 -10.94 3.97
N ASP A 121 7.62 -11.93 4.47
CA ASP A 121 6.14 -11.96 4.37
C ASP A 121 5.48 -10.76 5.06
N VAL A 122 6.02 -10.37 6.22
CA VAL A 122 5.54 -9.23 7.00
C VAL A 122 5.87 -7.93 6.26
N LEU A 123 7.08 -7.82 5.72
CA LEU A 123 7.51 -6.64 4.94
C LEU A 123 6.66 -6.48 3.68
N GLN A 124 6.35 -7.57 3.00
CA GLN A 124 5.45 -7.56 1.85
C GLN A 124 4.03 -7.12 2.24
N SER A 125 3.53 -7.58 3.38
CA SER A 125 2.23 -7.16 3.92
C SER A 125 2.21 -5.66 4.27
N LEU A 126 3.31 -5.13 4.83
CA LEU A 126 3.46 -3.70 5.12
C LEU A 126 3.52 -2.85 3.84
N GLN A 127 4.21 -3.33 2.80
CA GLN A 127 4.20 -2.67 1.48
C GLN A 127 2.80 -2.60 0.89
N GLN A 128 2.08 -3.73 0.90
CA GLN A 128 0.71 -3.77 0.43
C GLN A 128 -0.16 -2.79 1.22
N ARG A 129 -0.03 -2.77 2.55
CA ARG A 129 -0.75 -1.81 3.40
C ARG A 129 -0.42 -0.37 3.01
N MET A 130 0.86 -0.02 2.84
CA MET A 130 1.28 1.34 2.46
C MET A 130 0.63 1.77 1.15
N MET A 131 0.71 0.93 0.11
CA MET A 131 0.12 1.19 -1.20
C MET A 131 -1.39 1.41 -1.10
N TYR A 132 -2.11 0.49 -0.46
CA TYR A 132 -3.57 0.58 -0.36
C TYR A 132 -4.06 1.70 0.57
N VAL A 133 -3.32 2.05 1.62
CA VAL A 133 -3.63 3.23 2.45
C VAL A 133 -3.39 4.52 1.66
N GLY A 134 -2.33 4.60 0.86
CA GLY A 134 -2.10 5.75 -0.02
C GLY A 134 -3.23 5.94 -1.04
N PHE A 135 -3.71 4.85 -1.65
CA PHE A 135 -4.92 4.90 -2.51
C PHE A 135 -6.17 5.33 -1.73
N LEU A 136 -6.35 4.83 -0.52
CA LEU A 136 -7.48 5.21 0.33
C LEU A 136 -7.45 6.70 0.70
N GLN A 137 -6.26 7.24 1.02
CA GLN A 137 -6.09 8.67 1.28
C GLN A 137 -6.39 9.49 0.04
N ALA A 138 -5.88 9.10 -1.13
CA ALA A 138 -6.15 9.79 -2.39
C ALA A 138 -7.67 9.85 -2.68
N TYR A 139 -8.38 8.74 -2.50
CA TYR A 139 -9.84 8.70 -2.60
C TYR A 139 -10.52 9.70 -1.66
N VAL A 140 -10.16 9.69 -0.38
CA VAL A 140 -10.77 10.58 0.62
C VAL A 140 -10.46 12.04 0.30
N GLN A 141 -9.22 12.36 -0.08
CA GLN A 141 -8.82 13.72 -0.44
C GLN A 141 -9.58 14.23 -1.66
N GLN A 142 -9.72 13.41 -2.70
CA GLN A 142 -10.46 13.79 -3.90
C GLN A 142 -11.92 14.13 -3.59
N ARG A 143 -12.56 13.34 -2.72
CA ARG A 143 -13.96 13.53 -2.33
C ARG A 143 -14.20 14.70 -1.38
N THR A 144 -13.18 15.12 -0.63
CA THR A 144 -13.36 16.08 0.48
C THR A 144 -12.66 17.42 0.29
N ALA A 145 -11.52 17.45 -0.38
CA ALA A 145 -10.67 18.61 -0.56
C ALA A 145 -10.33 18.91 -2.04
N GLY A 146 -10.57 17.95 -2.93
CA GLY A 146 -10.41 18.08 -4.37
C GLY A 146 -9.20 17.34 -4.94
N GLU A 147 -9.13 17.30 -6.26
CA GLU A 147 -8.18 16.46 -7.03
C GLU A 147 -6.71 16.78 -6.76
N LYS A 148 -6.37 18.06 -6.53
CA LYS A 148 -4.99 18.48 -6.21
C LYS A 148 -4.41 17.68 -5.03
N TYR A 149 -5.16 17.56 -3.94
CA TYR A 149 -4.68 16.87 -2.74
C TYR A 149 -4.60 15.35 -2.93
N ALA A 150 -5.44 14.79 -3.79
CA ALA A 150 -5.36 13.38 -4.18
C ALA A 150 -4.11 13.10 -5.02
N ILE A 151 -3.81 13.98 -5.99
CA ILE A 151 -2.57 13.94 -6.80
C ILE A 151 -1.34 14.04 -5.89
N ASP A 152 -1.31 15.02 -4.98
CA ASP A 152 -0.20 15.21 -4.04
C ASP A 152 0.02 13.94 -3.18
N THR A 153 -1.06 13.29 -2.72
CA THR A 153 -0.99 12.05 -1.96
C THR A 153 -0.40 10.89 -2.77
N LEU A 154 -0.79 10.74 -4.05
CA LEU A 154 -0.24 9.67 -4.91
C LEU A 154 1.20 9.93 -5.32
N ARG A 155 1.61 11.19 -5.46
CA ARG A 155 3.03 11.55 -5.68
C ARG A 155 3.87 11.20 -4.47
N GLU A 156 3.41 11.53 -3.26
CA GLU A 156 4.07 11.12 -2.02
C GLU A 156 4.21 9.58 -1.95
N LEU A 157 3.14 8.85 -2.25
CA LEU A 157 3.20 7.39 -2.33
C LEU A 157 4.23 6.88 -3.36
N GLN A 158 4.29 7.49 -4.53
CA GLN A 158 5.25 7.11 -5.58
C GLN A 158 6.71 7.35 -5.13
N GLU A 159 6.98 8.52 -4.54
CA GLU A 159 8.29 8.89 -4.01
C GLU A 159 8.72 7.95 -2.88
N ASP A 160 7.84 7.72 -1.91
CA ASP A 160 8.08 6.82 -0.78
C ASP A 160 8.29 5.36 -1.26
N TRP A 161 7.49 4.91 -2.23
CA TRP A 161 7.63 3.57 -2.83
C TRP A 161 9.00 3.39 -3.47
N LEU A 162 9.45 4.39 -4.25
CA LEU A 162 10.74 4.38 -4.91
C LEU A 162 11.88 4.41 -3.89
N GLN A 163 11.83 5.33 -2.92
CA GLN A 163 12.86 5.50 -1.91
C GLN A 163 13.11 4.19 -1.14
N ILE A 164 12.06 3.58 -0.60
CA ILE A 164 12.19 2.34 0.17
C ILE A 164 12.72 1.22 -0.73
N SER A 165 12.30 1.16 -1.99
CA SER A 165 12.77 0.14 -2.94
C SER A 165 14.25 0.29 -3.25
N THR A 166 14.71 1.52 -3.46
CA THR A 166 16.13 1.84 -3.67
C THR A 166 16.97 1.42 -2.48
N VAL A 167 16.56 1.77 -1.24
CA VAL A 167 17.29 1.40 -0.02
C VAL A 167 17.49 -0.11 0.10
N VAL A 168 16.44 -0.91 -0.14
CA VAL A 168 16.54 -2.38 -0.08
C VAL A 168 17.52 -2.90 -1.14
N VAL A 169 17.36 -2.47 -2.39
CA VAL A 169 18.18 -2.97 -3.50
C VAL A 169 19.65 -2.60 -3.29
N GLU A 170 19.93 -1.37 -2.87
CA GLU A 170 21.28 -0.91 -2.57
C GLU A 170 21.90 -1.69 -1.40
N ALA A 171 21.14 -1.94 -0.32
CA ALA A 171 21.60 -2.71 0.82
C ALA A 171 21.97 -4.16 0.44
N ILE A 172 21.15 -4.81 -0.38
CA ILE A 172 21.42 -6.18 -0.89
C ILE A 172 22.64 -6.16 -1.81
N ALA A 173 22.66 -5.23 -2.77
CA ALA A 173 23.74 -5.13 -3.77
C ALA A 173 25.10 -4.82 -3.13
N ALA A 174 25.12 -4.10 -2.01
CA ALA A 174 26.33 -3.77 -1.28
C ALA A 174 26.87 -4.93 -0.41
N ASN A 175 26.09 -5.99 -0.17
CA ASN A 175 26.47 -7.08 0.72
C ASN A 175 26.50 -8.45 0.00
N GLN A 176 27.51 -8.64 -0.84
CA GLN A 176 27.72 -9.88 -1.59
C GLN A 176 27.90 -11.10 -0.68
N GLU A 177 28.60 -10.95 0.45
CA GLU A 177 28.83 -12.04 1.41
C GLU A 177 27.50 -12.58 1.97
N TRP A 178 26.58 -11.69 2.34
CA TRP A 178 25.24 -12.09 2.78
C TRP A 178 24.48 -12.83 1.68
N VAL A 179 24.54 -12.35 0.43
CA VAL A 179 23.87 -13.00 -0.71
C VAL A 179 24.42 -14.40 -0.97
N GLU A 180 25.75 -14.59 -0.89
CA GLU A 180 26.40 -15.89 -1.10
C GLU A 180 26.06 -16.93 -0.01
N GLN A 181 25.62 -16.48 1.16
CA GLN A 181 25.21 -17.33 2.28
C GLN A 181 23.73 -17.73 2.24
N LEU A 182 22.92 -17.15 1.34
CA LEU A 182 21.51 -17.49 1.22
C LEU A 182 21.34 -18.92 0.70
N THR A 183 20.40 -19.65 1.31
CA THR A 183 19.86 -20.86 0.68
C THR A 183 19.08 -20.48 -0.57
N GLN A 184 18.87 -21.44 -1.47
CA GLN A 184 18.05 -21.21 -2.66
C GLN A 184 16.65 -20.70 -2.29
N ASP A 185 15.98 -21.34 -1.33
CA ASP A 185 14.66 -20.92 -0.87
C ASP A 185 14.66 -19.49 -0.30
N ALA A 186 15.69 -19.12 0.47
CA ALA A 186 15.83 -17.77 1.00
C ALA A 186 16.05 -16.74 -0.12
N GLY A 187 16.89 -17.07 -1.10
CA GLY A 187 17.11 -16.25 -2.30
C GLY A 187 15.82 -16.04 -3.11
N ASP A 188 15.06 -17.11 -3.35
CA ASP A 188 13.78 -17.05 -4.08
C ASP A 188 12.76 -16.14 -3.36
N ASN A 189 12.71 -16.19 -2.03
CA ASN A 189 11.85 -15.32 -1.23
C ASN A 189 12.26 -13.84 -1.34
N VAL A 190 13.57 -13.54 -1.32
CA VAL A 190 14.08 -12.17 -1.52
C VAL A 190 13.74 -11.67 -2.92
N VAL A 191 13.90 -12.51 -3.94
CA VAL A 191 13.52 -12.17 -5.32
C VAL A 191 12.04 -11.88 -5.42
N SER A 192 11.17 -12.75 -4.89
CA SER A 192 9.72 -12.55 -4.86
C SER A 192 9.33 -11.22 -4.20
N PHE A 193 9.96 -10.90 -3.07
CA PHE A 193 9.76 -9.62 -2.37
C PHE A 193 10.13 -8.40 -3.23
N LEU A 194 11.26 -8.45 -3.95
CA LEU A 194 11.68 -7.39 -4.86
C LEU A 194 10.80 -7.31 -6.12
N GLU A 195 10.38 -8.45 -6.65
CA GLU A 195 9.49 -8.52 -7.81
C GLU A 195 8.13 -7.91 -7.52
N PHE A 196 7.56 -8.16 -6.34
CA PHE A 196 6.31 -7.54 -5.94
C PHE A 196 6.40 -6.00 -5.99
N ARG A 197 7.50 -5.42 -5.50
CA ARG A 197 7.73 -3.96 -5.57
C ARG A 197 7.71 -3.44 -7.00
N LYS A 198 8.38 -4.14 -7.90
CA LYS A 198 8.45 -3.81 -9.33
C LYS A 198 7.08 -3.94 -10.02
N GLN A 199 6.29 -4.95 -9.65
CA GLN A 199 4.98 -5.20 -10.24
C GLN A 199 3.91 -4.20 -9.79
N ALA A 200 4.04 -3.64 -8.58
CA ALA A 200 3.09 -2.69 -8.03
C ALA A 200 3.30 -1.24 -8.51
N ALA A 201 4.54 -0.84 -8.83
CA ALA A 201 4.84 0.54 -9.26
C ALA A 201 3.97 1.04 -10.44
N PRO A 202 3.75 0.25 -11.52
CA PRO A 202 2.87 0.68 -12.61
C PRO A 202 1.43 0.98 -12.19
N ALA A 203 0.96 0.36 -11.10
CA ALA A 203 -0.38 0.62 -10.59
C ALA A 203 -0.47 2.01 -9.93
N ILE A 204 0.58 2.41 -9.21
CA ILE A 204 0.69 3.75 -8.61
C ILE A 204 0.77 4.80 -9.73
N ASP A 205 1.64 4.56 -10.72
CA ASP A 205 1.82 5.44 -11.89
C ASP A 205 0.51 5.63 -12.66
N TYR A 206 -0.21 4.54 -12.90
CA TYR A 206 -1.50 4.58 -13.60
C TYR A 206 -2.53 5.42 -12.84
N GLN A 207 -2.67 5.23 -11.52
CA GLN A 207 -3.63 6.00 -10.73
C GLN A 207 -3.29 7.49 -10.67
N LEU A 208 -2.01 7.82 -10.50
CA LEU A 208 -1.54 9.20 -10.52
C LEU A 208 -1.82 9.84 -11.89
N GLY A 209 -1.42 9.18 -12.98
CA GLY A 209 -1.63 9.67 -14.34
C GLY A 209 -3.12 9.87 -14.68
N LEU A 210 -3.99 8.99 -14.18
CA LEU A 210 -5.43 9.11 -14.36
C LEU A 210 -6.00 10.36 -13.69
N LEU A 211 -5.57 10.66 -12.46
CA LEU A 211 -5.99 11.88 -11.75
C LEU A 211 -5.43 13.16 -12.40
N GLU A 212 -4.18 13.13 -12.83
CA GLU A 212 -3.56 14.26 -13.54
C GLU A 212 -4.25 14.52 -14.89
N TYR A 213 -4.64 13.46 -15.60
CA TYR A 213 -5.42 13.57 -16.82
C TYR A 213 -6.81 14.17 -16.55
N ALA A 214 -7.52 13.68 -15.53
CA ALA A 214 -8.83 14.22 -15.12
C ALA A 214 -8.78 15.71 -14.79
N ALA A 215 -7.77 16.11 -14.02
CA ALA A 215 -7.59 17.50 -13.60
C ALA A 215 -7.29 18.44 -14.77
N SER A 216 -6.67 17.93 -15.84
CA SER A 216 -6.39 18.68 -17.06
C SER A 216 -7.52 18.60 -18.12
N HIS A 217 -8.44 17.64 -17.99
CA HIS A 217 -9.55 17.39 -18.91
C HIS A 217 -10.84 17.12 -18.12
N PRO A 218 -11.52 18.17 -17.61
CA PRO A 218 -12.70 18.04 -16.78
C PRO A 218 -13.85 17.27 -17.44
N GLU A 219 -13.95 17.31 -18.77
CA GLU A 219 -14.87 16.51 -19.57
C GLU A 219 -14.65 14.99 -19.45
N ALA A 220 -13.45 14.55 -19.06
CA ALA A 220 -13.13 13.15 -18.80
C ALA A 220 -13.43 12.73 -17.34
N ALA A 221 -13.72 13.67 -16.44
CA ALA A 221 -13.97 13.38 -15.03
C ALA A 221 -15.28 12.60 -14.81
N GLU A 222 -16.28 12.75 -15.69
CA GLU A 222 -17.52 11.95 -15.63
C GLU A 222 -17.24 10.46 -15.87
N LEU A 223 -16.31 10.12 -16.76
CA LEU A 223 -15.92 8.74 -17.07
C LEU A 223 -15.19 8.04 -15.92
N LEU A 224 -14.53 8.80 -15.03
CA LEU A 224 -13.85 8.26 -13.84
C LEU A 224 -14.80 7.98 -12.68
N ASN A 225 -15.96 8.63 -12.69
CA ASN A 225 -17.00 8.46 -11.68
C ASN A 225 -18.03 7.38 -12.06
N GLU A 226 -18.03 6.90 -13.31
CA GLU A 226 -18.82 5.74 -13.73
C GLU A 226 -18.29 4.43 -13.08
N GLU A 227 -19.20 3.51 -12.75
CA GLU A 227 -18.85 2.16 -12.32
C GLU A 227 -18.31 1.37 -13.53
N VAL A 228 -17.03 1.55 -13.83
CA VAL A 228 -16.39 0.84 -14.95
C VAL A 228 -15.76 -0.47 -14.44
N SER A 229 -16.34 -1.60 -14.85
CA SER A 229 -15.84 -2.95 -14.54
C SER A 229 -14.60 -3.36 -15.36
N GLU A 230 -14.17 -2.54 -16.32
CA GLU A 230 -13.09 -2.83 -17.26
C GLU A 230 -12.09 -1.67 -17.39
N ILE A 231 -10.81 -1.94 -17.63
CA ILE A 231 -9.79 -0.91 -17.89
C ILE A 231 -10.11 -0.31 -19.26
N ARG A 232 -10.79 0.84 -19.29
CA ARG A 232 -11.12 1.53 -20.56
C ARG A 232 -10.02 2.44 -21.07
N PHE A 233 -8.99 2.71 -20.28
CA PHE A 233 -7.88 3.56 -20.70
C PHE A 233 -6.59 2.76 -20.86
N LEU A 234 -6.26 2.47 -22.11
CA LEU A 234 -4.91 2.52 -22.72
C LEU A 234 -5.06 2.11 -24.19
N ALA A 235 -5.54 3.03 -25.03
CA ALA A 235 -5.39 2.96 -26.48
C ALA A 235 -5.47 4.36 -27.10
N ALA A 236 -4.39 5.13 -26.96
CA ALA A 236 -3.99 6.18 -27.89
C ALA A 236 -2.46 6.34 -27.82
#